data_AF-A0A7Y8HII6-F1
#
_entry.id   AF-A0A7Y8HII6-F1
#
_cell.length_a   1.000
_cell.length_b   1.000
_cell.length_c   1.000
_cell.angle_alpha   90.00
_cell.angle_beta   90.00
_cell.angle_gamma   90.00
#
_symmetry.space_group_name_H-M   'P 1'
#
loop_
_entity.id
_entity.type
_entity.pdbx_description
1 polymer ?
#
loop_
_entity_poly.entity_id
_entity_poly.type
_entity_poly.pdbx_seq_one_letter_code
_entity_poly.pdbx_strand_id
1 'polypeptide(L)'
;MEKYNTQNKTKEHLLYEAKIIKELTMHHVIEIGLTNIGRWKHIADTFVSFGMVKPDYNLDGFIYNPNPPTDYTPLKIALSIIAVILFLTIFNNISTKRLNTKLKSEIEEKELVQEELKAINENLENLVKDEVEKRFEAEMIFRAIFENSPIGIVVIDFKNMKINPNGTFLKMLKYEFDEISQMNFLDLVCHEDFTSLKEDFVFLLDKKYISINRHICMNTKDKELIDLNIYAKIIKNEHTFADKILVVCEDITQKLKIEQKQKEHDMMMFQQSKMAMMGEMIGSIGHQWKQPLNVLILMIVGLNCSNLDNTIDNQKNR
;
A
#
# COMPACT_ATOMS: atom_id res chain seq x y z
N MET A 1 95.82 62.16 -26.82
CA MET A 1 97.25 61.90 -26.51
C MET A 1 97.82 62.81 -25.43
N GLU A 2 97.25 64.00 -25.17
CA GLU A 2 97.69 64.88 -24.07
C GLU A 2 97.69 64.19 -22.69
N LYS A 3 96.73 63.29 -22.43
CA LYS A 3 96.64 62.54 -21.16
C LYS A 3 97.78 61.52 -20.93
N TYR A 4 98.53 61.15 -21.97
CA TYR A 4 99.54 60.09 -21.94
C TYR A 4 100.94 60.54 -22.39
N ASN A 5 101.09 61.80 -22.85
CA ASN A 5 102.37 62.39 -23.23
C ASN A 5 102.69 63.60 -22.34
N THR A 6 102.67 63.40 -21.02
CA THR A 6 102.92 64.44 -20.01
C THR A 6 104.34 65.03 -20.07
N GLN A 7 105.26 64.37 -20.80
CA GLN A 7 106.65 64.76 -20.98
C GLN A 7 106.93 65.41 -22.35
N ASN A 8 105.91 65.69 -23.17
CA ASN A 8 106.03 66.27 -24.52
C ASN A 8 107.06 65.57 -25.42
N LYS A 9 107.19 64.25 -25.29
CA LYS A 9 108.12 63.43 -26.07
C LYS A 9 107.67 63.39 -27.53
N THR A 10 108.62 63.52 -28.46
CA THR A 10 108.36 63.36 -29.89
C THR A 10 108.00 61.90 -30.21
N LYS A 11 107.25 61.69 -31.29
CA LYS A 11 106.86 60.34 -31.74
C LYS A 11 108.09 59.43 -31.95
N GLU A 12 109.18 59.98 -32.45
CA GLU A 12 110.45 59.26 -32.62
C GLU A 12 111.04 58.82 -31.28
N HIS A 13 110.97 59.67 -30.25
CA HIS A 13 111.44 59.33 -28.91
C HIS A 13 110.58 58.23 -28.26
N LEU A 14 109.26 58.28 -28.43
CA LEU A 14 108.35 57.23 -27.94
C LEU A 14 108.55 55.91 -28.69
N LEU A 15 108.83 55.95 -30.00
CA LEU A 15 109.16 54.75 -30.78
C LEU A 15 110.51 54.17 -30.36
N TYR A 16 111.49 55.02 -30.06
CA TYR A 16 112.77 54.59 -29.51
C TYR A 16 112.60 53.94 -28.13
N GLU A 17 111.88 54.58 -27.21
CA GLU A 17 111.55 54.01 -25.90
C GLU A 17 110.78 52.70 -26.04
N ALA A 18 109.77 52.62 -26.91
CA ALA A 18 109.02 51.39 -27.15
C ALA A 18 109.91 50.27 -27.70
N LYS A 19 110.87 50.58 -28.58
CA LYS A 19 111.83 49.61 -29.10
C LYS A 19 112.75 49.08 -27.99
N ILE A 20 113.30 49.98 -27.17
CA ILE A 20 114.15 49.63 -26.03
C ILE A 20 113.37 48.85 -24.97
N ILE A 21 112.15 49.27 -24.63
CA ILE A 21 111.28 48.57 -23.69
C ILE A 21 110.94 47.18 -24.23
N LYS A 22 110.63 47.05 -25.53
CA LYS A 22 110.35 45.74 -26.15
C LYS A 22 111.55 44.79 -26.09
N GLU A 23 112.76 45.33 -26.21
CA GLU A 23 114.02 44.58 -26.10
C GLU A 23 114.31 44.17 -24.64
N LEU A 24 114.16 45.10 -23.70
CA LEU A 24 114.38 44.88 -22.26
C LEU A 24 113.35 43.95 -21.61
N THR A 25 112.08 44.01 -22.05
CA THR A 25 110.99 43.19 -21.50
C THR A 25 111.03 41.74 -21.95
N MET A 26 111.94 41.38 -22.88
CA MET A 26 112.05 40.04 -23.48
C MET A 26 110.69 39.41 -23.81
N HIS A 27 109.78 40.21 -24.37
CA HIS A 27 108.39 39.81 -24.60
C HIS A 27 108.25 38.58 -25.53
N HIS A 28 109.30 38.24 -26.29
CA HIS A 28 109.34 37.03 -27.12
C HIS A 28 109.46 35.72 -26.32
N VAL A 29 109.87 35.77 -25.04
CA VAL A 29 110.04 34.59 -24.17
C VAL A 29 108.80 34.38 -23.28
N ILE A 30 108.08 35.46 -22.93
CA ILE A 30 106.90 35.41 -22.08
C ILE A 30 105.85 36.39 -22.64
N GLU A 31 104.69 35.87 -23.04
CA GLU A 31 103.56 36.70 -23.47
C GLU A 31 103.12 37.65 -22.35
N ILE A 32 102.85 38.91 -22.70
CA ILE A 32 102.29 39.90 -21.80
C ILE A 32 100.89 39.39 -21.40
N GLY A 33 100.72 39.13 -20.11
CA GLY A 33 99.50 38.53 -19.55
C GLY A 33 99.64 37.07 -19.11
N LEU A 34 100.77 36.40 -19.39
CA LEU A 34 101.06 35.06 -18.86
C LEU A 34 101.24 35.12 -17.34
N THR A 35 100.18 34.72 -16.65
CA THR A 35 100.08 34.75 -15.20
C THR A 35 100.36 33.35 -14.66
N ASN A 36 101.52 33.14 -14.03
CA ASN A 36 101.84 31.86 -13.41
C ASN A 36 101.32 31.84 -11.97
N ILE A 37 100.31 30.99 -11.71
CA ILE A 37 99.65 30.85 -10.40
C ILE A 37 100.67 30.48 -9.30
N GLY A 38 101.67 29.64 -9.61
CA GLY A 38 102.71 29.25 -8.66
C GLY A 38 103.57 30.45 -8.21
N ARG A 39 103.81 31.43 -9.10
CA ARG A 39 104.53 32.66 -8.74
C ARG A 39 103.70 33.56 -7.83
N TRP A 40 102.41 33.73 -8.12
CA TRP A 40 101.52 34.52 -7.27
C TRP A 40 101.32 33.89 -5.89
N LYS A 41 101.22 32.56 -5.83
CA LYS A 41 101.19 31.84 -4.56
C LYS A 41 102.48 32.04 -3.77
N HIS A 42 103.64 31.93 -4.41
CA HIS A 42 104.93 32.18 -3.77
C HIS A 42 105.09 33.61 -3.25
N ILE A 43 104.62 34.60 -4.02
CA ILE A 43 104.58 36.00 -3.57
C ILE A 43 103.64 36.13 -2.36
N ALA A 44 102.42 35.60 -2.43
CA ALA A 44 101.48 35.63 -1.32
C ALA A 44 102.07 34.98 -0.05
N ASP A 45 102.69 33.80 -0.17
CA ASP A 45 103.37 33.10 0.92
C ASP A 45 104.52 33.92 1.52
N THR A 46 105.23 34.68 0.69
CA THR A 46 106.31 35.59 1.14
C THR A 46 105.75 36.79 1.91
N PHE A 47 104.63 37.36 1.47
CA PHE A 47 103.97 38.43 2.23
C PHE A 47 103.37 37.93 3.54
N VAL A 48 102.89 36.68 3.59
CA VAL A 48 102.46 36.02 4.82
C VAL A 48 103.66 35.78 5.75
N SER A 49 104.82 35.36 5.24
CA SER A 49 106.01 35.13 6.06
C SER A 49 106.60 36.41 6.66
N PHE A 50 106.41 37.56 6.01
CA PHE A 50 106.74 38.88 6.56
C PHE A 50 105.65 39.47 7.48
N GLY A 51 104.57 38.74 7.75
CA GLY A 51 103.47 39.17 8.62
C GLY A 51 102.60 40.28 8.03
N MET A 52 102.69 40.53 6.72
CA MET A 52 101.95 41.58 6.03
C MET A 52 100.55 41.13 5.59
N VAL A 53 100.31 39.81 5.48
CA VAL A 53 99.04 39.21 5.07
C VAL A 53 98.71 38.02 5.98
N LYS A 54 97.42 37.78 6.24
CA LYS A 54 96.99 36.64 7.06
C LYS A 54 97.16 35.31 6.30
N PRO A 55 97.41 34.18 6.99
CA PRO A 55 97.65 32.88 6.34
C PRO A 55 96.44 32.31 5.60
N ASP A 56 95.22 32.77 5.88
CA ASP A 56 93.95 32.31 5.29
C ASP A 56 93.59 33.04 3.98
N TYR A 57 94.60 33.37 3.16
CA TYR A 57 94.39 34.08 1.91
C TYR A 57 93.76 33.16 0.84
N ASN A 58 92.84 33.72 0.04
CA ASN A 58 92.28 33.05 -1.13
C ASN A 58 92.63 33.84 -2.41
N LEU A 59 93.14 33.15 -3.42
CA LEU A 59 93.47 33.72 -4.73
C LEU A 59 92.34 33.51 -5.77
N ASP A 60 91.23 32.89 -5.38
CA ASP A 60 90.04 32.72 -6.22
C ASP A 60 89.49 34.08 -6.65
N GLY A 61 89.37 34.28 -7.97
CA GLY A 61 88.92 35.55 -8.58
C GLY A 61 90.01 36.62 -8.73
N PHE A 62 91.20 36.46 -8.14
CA PHE A 62 92.34 37.36 -8.32
C PHE A 62 93.08 37.10 -9.64
N ILE A 63 93.16 35.83 -10.06
CA ILE A 63 93.76 35.43 -11.33
C ILE A 63 92.68 35.41 -12.41
N TYR A 64 92.87 36.19 -13.48
CA TYR A 64 91.99 36.17 -14.64
C TYR A 64 91.97 34.76 -15.27
N ASN A 65 90.83 34.10 -15.24
CA ASN A 65 90.61 32.82 -15.90
C ASN A 65 89.96 33.05 -17.27
N PRO A 66 90.63 32.72 -18.40
CA PRO A 66 90.07 32.94 -19.74
C PRO A 66 88.87 32.02 -20.05
N ASN A 67 88.67 30.94 -19.29
CA ASN A 67 87.51 30.03 -19.42
C ASN A 67 86.92 29.75 -18.02
N PRO A 68 86.13 30.66 -17.44
CA PRO A 68 85.44 30.37 -16.18
C PRO A 68 84.45 29.20 -16.38
N PRO A 69 84.28 28.30 -15.39
CA PRO A 69 83.25 27.27 -15.48
C PRO A 69 81.88 27.93 -15.64
N THR A 70 81.09 27.47 -16.62
CA THR A 70 79.75 28.01 -16.86
C THR A 70 78.86 27.82 -15.63
N ASP A 71 78.25 28.89 -15.14
CA ASP A 71 77.34 28.81 -14.01
C ASP A 71 75.97 28.27 -14.44
N TYR A 72 75.73 27.00 -14.15
CA TYR A 72 74.46 26.32 -14.44
C TYR A 72 73.43 26.45 -13.30
N THR A 73 73.70 27.22 -12.23
CA THR A 73 72.71 27.43 -11.16
C THR A 73 71.36 27.96 -11.64
N PRO A 74 71.24 28.98 -12.53
CA PRO A 74 69.93 29.43 -13.02
C PRO A 74 69.20 28.34 -13.82
N LEU A 75 69.94 27.53 -14.58
CA LEU A 75 69.39 26.41 -15.34
C LEU A 75 68.87 25.30 -14.41
N LYS A 76 69.63 24.95 -13.35
CA LYS A 76 69.21 23.96 -12.34
C LYS A 76 67.96 24.42 -11.58
N ILE A 77 67.89 25.71 -11.22
CA ILE A 77 66.72 26.29 -10.57
C ILE A 77 65.50 26.21 -11.51
N ALA A 78 65.64 26.65 -12.76
CA ALA A 78 64.57 26.57 -13.76
C ALA A 78 64.08 25.12 -13.96
N LEU A 79 65.00 24.16 -14.07
CA LEU A 79 64.66 22.73 -14.18
C LEU A 79 63.95 22.20 -12.93
N SER A 80 64.37 22.61 -11.73
CA SER A 80 63.70 22.20 -10.49
C SER A 80 62.27 22.75 -10.38
N ILE A 81 62.04 24.00 -10.80
CA ILE A 81 60.71 24.60 -10.85
C ILE A 81 59.83 23.85 -11.84
N ILE A 82 60.34 23.55 -13.04
CA ILE A 82 59.62 22.77 -14.06
C ILE A 82 59.28 21.38 -13.52
N ALA A 83 60.20 20.70 -12.83
CA ALA A 83 59.97 19.39 -12.25
C ALA A 83 58.87 19.43 -11.17
N VAL A 84 58.85 20.45 -10.32
CA VAL A 84 57.79 20.64 -9.31
C VAL A 84 56.44 20.89 -9.96
N ILE A 85 56.37 21.74 -10.99
CA ILE A 85 55.14 21.99 -11.74
C ILE A 85 54.64 20.70 -12.39
N LEU A 86 55.52 19.95 -13.06
CA LEU A 86 55.18 18.65 -13.65
C LEU A 86 54.64 17.68 -12.61
N PHE A 87 55.31 17.58 -11.45
CA PHE A 87 54.85 16.72 -10.36
C PHE A 87 53.45 17.12 -9.87
N LEU A 88 53.20 18.42 -9.65
CA LEU A 88 51.90 18.93 -9.22
C LEU A 88 50.81 18.65 -10.26
N THR A 89 51.10 18.81 -11.55
CA THR A 89 50.13 18.52 -12.62
C THR A 89 49.80 17.02 -12.69
N ILE A 90 50.81 16.15 -12.57
CA ILE A 90 50.61 14.70 -12.55
C ILE A 90 49.82 14.28 -11.30
N PHE A 91 50.19 14.80 -10.13
CA PHE A 91 49.52 14.51 -8.87
C PHE A 91 48.05 14.95 -8.88
N ASN A 92 47.77 16.16 -9.38
CA ASN A 92 46.41 16.65 -9.55
C ASN A 92 45.63 15.77 -10.51
N ASN A 93 46.20 15.40 -11.66
CA ASN A 93 45.55 14.54 -12.65
C ASN A 93 45.19 13.15 -12.08
N ILE A 94 46.11 12.54 -11.31
CA ILE A 94 45.86 11.26 -10.63
C ILE A 94 44.75 11.41 -9.59
N SER A 95 44.81 12.45 -8.75
CA SER A 95 43.81 12.72 -7.73
C SER A 95 42.43 12.98 -8.32
N THR A 96 42.33 13.77 -9.40
CA THR A 96 41.07 14.02 -10.11
C THR A 96 40.53 12.76 -10.76
N LYS A 97 41.39 11.91 -11.36
CA LYS A 97 40.95 10.64 -11.92
C LYS A 97 40.36 9.72 -10.86
N ARG A 98 41.02 9.58 -9.71
CA ARG A 98 40.52 8.79 -8.58
C ARG A 98 39.19 9.31 -8.05
N LEU A 99 39.06 10.63 -7.90
CA LEU A 99 37.82 11.24 -7.44
C LEU A 99 36.69 11.04 -8.46
N ASN A 100 36.98 11.23 -9.75
CA ASN A 100 36.00 11.01 -10.82
C ASN A 100 35.55 9.55 -10.91
N THR A 101 36.44 8.57 -10.74
CA THR A 101 36.04 7.16 -10.72
C THR A 101 35.12 6.83 -9.55
N LYS A 102 35.40 7.40 -8.37
CA LYS A 102 34.55 7.20 -7.18
C LYS A 102 33.20 7.89 -7.33
N LEU A 103 33.20 9.12 -7.84
CA LEU A 103 31.97 9.87 -8.09
C LEU A 103 31.09 9.14 -9.12
N LYS A 104 31.70 8.58 -10.15
CA LYS A 104 30.97 7.80 -11.17
C LYS A 104 30.28 6.57 -10.56
N SER A 105 30.97 5.80 -9.72
CA SER A 105 30.34 4.65 -9.05
C SER A 105 29.22 5.06 -8.09
N GLU A 106 29.37 6.18 -7.36
CA GLU A 106 28.31 6.69 -6.48
C GLU A 106 27.09 7.20 -7.25
N ILE A 107 27.29 7.77 -8.44
CA ILE A 107 26.20 8.20 -9.33
C ILE A 107 25.46 6.96 -9.86
N GLU A 108 26.19 5.96 -10.37
CA GLU A 108 25.58 4.72 -10.88
C GLU A 108 24.76 4.00 -9.78
N GLU A 109 25.27 3.95 -8.55
CA GLU A 109 24.53 3.39 -7.41
C GLU A 109 23.24 4.17 -7.11
N LYS A 110 23.31 5.50 -7.10
CA LYS A 110 22.14 6.36 -6.86
C LYS A 110 21.11 6.27 -7.97
N GLU A 111 21.55 6.19 -9.22
CA GLU A 111 20.66 6.02 -10.38
C GLU A 111 19.90 4.69 -10.30
N LEU A 112 20.60 3.60 -9.95
CA LEU A 112 19.98 2.28 -9.77
C LEU A 112 18.94 2.29 -8.64
N VAL A 113 19.27 2.86 -7.48
CA VAL A 113 18.33 3.00 -6.36
C VAL A 113 17.14 3.88 -6.75
N GLN A 114 17.35 4.93 -7.54
CA GLN A 114 16.28 5.81 -8.00
C GLN A 114 15.34 5.10 -8.98
N GLU A 115 15.87 4.27 -9.88
CA GLU A 115 15.07 3.44 -10.78
C GLU A 115 14.26 2.40 -10.01
N GLU A 116 14.86 1.71 -9.05
CA GLU A 116 14.16 0.76 -8.17
C GLU A 116 13.03 1.43 -7.38
N LEU A 117 13.30 2.60 -6.79
CA LEU A 117 12.29 3.38 -6.06
C LEU A 117 11.14 3.81 -6.98
N LYS A 118 11.45 4.21 -8.22
CA LYS A 118 10.42 4.59 -9.19
C LYS A 118 9.56 3.38 -9.56
N ALA A 119 10.16 2.23 -9.82
CA ALA A 119 9.45 1.00 -10.14
C ALA A 119 8.57 0.53 -8.96
N ILE A 120 9.07 0.62 -7.73
CA ILE A 120 8.30 0.29 -6.52
C ILE A 120 7.12 1.25 -6.35
N ASN A 121 7.33 2.55 -6.52
CA ASN A 121 6.25 3.54 -6.42
C ASN A 121 5.16 3.31 -7.46
N GLU A 122 5.53 3.07 -8.72
CA GLU A 122 4.56 2.75 -9.79
C GLU A 122 3.77 1.47 -9.47
N ASN A 123 4.44 0.44 -8.93
CA ASN A 123 3.77 -0.78 -8.51
C ASN A 123 2.82 -0.55 -7.31
N LEU A 124 3.25 0.22 -6.31
CA LEU A 124 2.42 0.59 -5.17
C LEU A 124 1.21 1.41 -5.59
N GLU A 125 1.36 2.37 -6.50
CA GLU A 125 0.25 3.16 -7.03
C GLU A 125 -0.79 2.27 -7.72
N ASN A 126 -0.34 1.32 -8.54
CA ASN A 126 -1.23 0.36 -9.20
C ASN A 126 -1.93 -0.56 -8.20
N LEU A 127 -1.21 -1.07 -7.19
CA LEU A 127 -1.77 -1.94 -6.16
C LEU A 127 -2.81 -1.19 -5.30
N VAL A 128 -2.50 0.04 -4.89
CA VAL A 128 -3.43 0.88 -4.12
C VAL A 128 -4.68 1.19 -4.96
N LYS A 129 -4.50 1.49 -6.25
CA LYS A 129 -5.63 1.74 -7.15
C LYS A 129 -6.55 0.53 -7.27
N ASP A 130 -5.99 -0.66 -7.49
CA ASP A 130 -6.74 -1.92 -7.59
C ASP A 130 -7.48 -2.25 -6.27
N GLU A 131 -6.82 -2.08 -5.12
CA GLU A 131 -7.45 -2.30 -3.81
C GLU A 131 -8.58 -1.29 -3.54
N VAL A 132 -8.41 -0.02 -3.90
CA VAL A 132 -9.45 1.01 -3.77
C VAL A 132 -10.65 0.69 -4.66
N GLU A 133 -10.41 0.27 -5.89
CA GLU A 133 -11.47 -0.12 -6.84
C GLU A 133 -12.26 -1.32 -6.33
N LYS A 134 -11.59 -2.37 -5.86
CA LYS A 134 -12.24 -3.54 -5.23
C LYS A 134 -13.07 -3.16 -4.00
N ARG A 135 -12.56 -2.29 -3.14
CA ARG A 135 -13.30 -1.81 -1.97
C ARG A 135 -14.53 -1.01 -2.38
N PHE A 136 -14.39 -0.16 -3.38
CA PHE A 136 -15.49 0.64 -3.89
C PHE A 136 -16.58 -0.23 -4.50
N GLU A 137 -16.22 -1.22 -5.33
CA GLU A 137 -17.16 -2.20 -5.87
C GLU A 137 -17.88 -2.99 -4.77
N ALA A 138 -17.14 -3.48 -3.78
CA ALA A 138 -17.71 -4.20 -2.64
C ALA A 138 -18.68 -3.33 -1.83
N GLU A 139 -18.34 -2.06 -1.58
CA GLU A 139 -19.22 -1.11 -0.88
C GLU A 139 -20.47 -0.79 -1.69
N MET A 140 -20.34 -0.58 -3.01
CA MET A 140 -21.48 -0.36 -3.90
C MET A 140 -22.43 -1.54 -3.89
N ILE A 141 -21.92 -2.75 -4.08
CA ILE A 141 -22.71 -3.99 -4.06
C ILE A 141 -23.39 -4.15 -2.69
N PHE A 142 -22.64 -3.95 -1.61
CA PHE A 142 -23.19 -4.02 -0.25
C PHE A 142 -24.34 -3.04 -0.05
N ARG A 143 -24.17 -1.76 -0.39
CA ARG A 143 -25.22 -0.74 -0.26
C ARG A 143 -26.43 -1.07 -1.12
N ALA A 144 -26.22 -1.55 -2.34
CA ALA A 144 -27.30 -1.95 -3.23
C ALA A 144 -28.12 -3.11 -2.66
N ILE A 145 -27.47 -4.15 -2.14
CA ILE A 145 -28.13 -5.29 -1.48
C ILE A 145 -28.82 -4.82 -0.20
N PHE A 146 -28.14 -4.03 0.63
CA PHE A 146 -28.64 -3.60 1.92
C PHE A 146 -29.92 -2.77 1.77
N GLU A 147 -29.91 -1.72 0.94
CA GLU A 147 -31.03 -0.79 0.80
C GLU A 147 -32.19 -1.33 -0.04
N ASN A 148 -31.91 -2.09 -1.11
CA ASN A 148 -32.95 -2.58 -2.03
C ASN A 148 -33.44 -3.99 -1.69
N SER A 149 -32.94 -4.62 -0.62
CA SER A 149 -33.42 -5.93 -0.20
C SER A 149 -34.91 -5.87 0.22
N PRO A 150 -35.76 -6.81 -0.25
CA PRO A 150 -37.15 -6.92 0.19
C PRO A 150 -37.28 -7.49 1.60
N ILE A 151 -36.16 -7.85 2.24
CA ILE A 151 -36.09 -8.39 3.59
C ILE A 151 -35.54 -7.31 4.53
N GLY A 152 -36.02 -7.26 5.76
CA GLY A 152 -35.47 -6.37 6.78
C GLY A 152 -34.04 -6.80 7.13
N ILE A 153 -33.08 -5.90 7.09
CA ILE A 153 -31.69 -6.17 7.47
C ILE A 153 -31.31 -5.17 8.55
N VAL A 154 -30.70 -5.65 9.63
CA VAL A 154 -30.18 -4.83 10.72
C VAL A 154 -28.76 -5.27 11.05
N VAL A 155 -27.83 -4.32 11.05
CA VAL A 155 -26.47 -4.54 11.53
C VAL A 155 -26.32 -3.92 12.91
N ILE A 156 -25.92 -4.71 13.89
CA ILE A 156 -25.74 -4.29 15.29
C ILE A 156 -24.24 -4.24 15.59
N ASP A 157 -23.76 -3.09 16.06
CA ASP A 157 -22.38 -2.92 16.55
C ASP A 157 -22.33 -3.22 18.05
N PHE A 158 -21.58 -4.24 18.45
CA PHE A 158 -21.52 -4.64 19.86
C PHE A 158 -20.89 -3.60 20.78
N LYS A 159 -20.01 -2.73 20.26
CA LYS A 159 -19.25 -1.80 21.10
C LYS A 159 -20.15 -0.73 21.72
N ASN A 160 -21.14 -0.28 20.96
CA ASN A 160 -22.03 0.81 21.34
C ASN A 160 -23.51 0.40 21.29
N MET A 161 -23.81 -0.87 20.99
CA MET A 161 -25.15 -1.42 20.78
C MET A 161 -25.98 -0.62 19.78
N LYS A 162 -25.33 0.11 18.85
CA LYS A 162 -26.03 0.86 17.82
C LYS A 162 -26.49 -0.09 16.74
N ILE A 163 -27.72 0.14 16.30
CA ILE A 163 -28.34 -0.58 15.21
C ILE A 163 -28.31 0.27 13.93
N ASN A 164 -28.04 -0.40 12.83
CA ASN A 164 -28.10 0.17 11.50
C ASN A 164 -29.07 -0.67 10.66
N PRO A 165 -30.35 -0.26 10.58
CA PRO A 165 -31.36 -0.93 9.79
C PRO A 165 -31.35 -0.48 8.32
N ASN A 166 -31.78 -1.36 7.42
CA ASN A 166 -32.10 -0.97 6.05
C ASN A 166 -33.49 -0.33 5.95
N GLY A 167 -33.77 0.34 4.83
CA GLY A 167 -35.07 0.97 4.60
C GLY A 167 -36.27 0.02 4.70
N THR A 168 -36.09 -1.26 4.35
CA THR A 168 -37.18 -2.26 4.44
C THR A 168 -37.53 -2.60 5.88
N PHE A 169 -36.56 -2.73 6.77
CA PHE A 169 -36.80 -2.97 8.21
C PHE A 169 -37.59 -1.81 8.85
N LEU A 170 -37.21 -0.56 8.51
CA LEU A 170 -37.93 0.64 8.96
C LEU A 170 -39.39 0.64 8.49
N LYS A 171 -39.62 0.37 7.20
CA LYS A 171 -40.97 0.29 6.62
C LYS A 171 -41.81 -0.83 7.25
N MET A 172 -41.20 -1.99 7.52
CA MET A 172 -41.86 -3.15 8.11
C MET A 172 -42.38 -2.84 9.51
N LEU A 173 -41.58 -2.20 10.37
CA LEU A 173 -41.98 -1.87 11.74
C LEU A 173 -42.68 -0.51 11.89
N LYS A 174 -42.76 0.26 10.79
CA LYS A 174 -43.37 1.61 10.71
C LYS A 174 -42.69 2.65 11.62
N TYR A 175 -41.39 2.55 11.81
CA TYR A 175 -40.60 3.52 12.56
C TYR A 175 -39.69 4.34 11.64
N GLU A 176 -39.36 5.54 12.08
CA GLU A 176 -38.31 6.35 11.45
C GLU A 176 -36.93 5.99 12.00
N PHE A 177 -35.88 6.25 11.21
CA PHE A 177 -34.50 5.92 11.59
C PHE A 177 -34.08 6.60 12.92
N ASP A 178 -34.47 7.85 13.11
CA ASP A 178 -34.13 8.63 14.31
C ASP A 178 -34.78 8.05 15.58
N GLU A 179 -35.97 7.46 15.46
CA GLU A 179 -36.69 6.83 16.57
C GLU A 179 -36.04 5.49 16.94
N ILE A 180 -35.78 4.64 15.93
CA ILE A 180 -35.12 3.34 16.13
C ILE A 180 -33.71 3.50 16.69
N SER A 181 -32.95 4.50 16.22
CA SER A 181 -31.56 4.72 16.65
C SER A 181 -31.41 5.07 18.14
N GLN A 182 -32.48 5.51 18.80
CA GLN A 182 -32.49 5.83 20.23
C GLN A 182 -33.01 4.68 21.10
N MET A 183 -33.62 3.66 20.50
CA MET A 183 -34.19 2.51 21.20
C MET A 183 -33.17 1.36 21.30
N ASN A 184 -33.34 0.49 22.30
CA ASN A 184 -32.64 -0.78 22.30
C ASN A 184 -33.35 -1.76 21.34
N PHE A 185 -32.60 -2.52 20.56
CA PHE A 185 -33.16 -3.55 19.69
C PHE A 185 -34.08 -4.53 20.43
N LEU A 186 -33.74 -4.87 21.68
CA LEU A 186 -34.54 -5.80 22.50
C LEU A 186 -35.89 -5.20 22.95
N ASP A 187 -36.04 -3.87 22.96
CA ASP A 187 -37.30 -3.22 23.34
C ASP A 187 -38.39 -3.38 22.27
N LEU A 188 -38.00 -3.73 21.03
CA LEU A 188 -38.92 -3.98 19.91
C LEU A 188 -39.58 -5.36 19.97
N VAL A 189 -39.02 -6.28 20.76
CA VAL A 189 -39.43 -7.69 20.83
C VAL A 189 -40.58 -7.84 21.84
N CYS A 190 -41.53 -8.74 21.55
CA CYS A 190 -42.62 -9.03 22.48
C CYS A 190 -42.13 -9.62 23.80
N HIS A 191 -42.89 -9.39 24.88
CA HIS A 191 -42.51 -9.84 26.22
C HIS A 191 -42.34 -11.37 26.32
N GLU A 192 -43.11 -12.13 25.55
CA GLU A 192 -43.05 -13.60 25.55
C GLU A 192 -41.72 -14.13 24.98
N ASP A 193 -41.19 -13.49 23.93
CA ASP A 193 -39.95 -13.88 23.26
C ASP A 193 -38.70 -13.19 23.85
N PHE A 194 -38.87 -12.19 24.71
CA PHE A 194 -37.76 -11.40 25.26
C PHE A 194 -36.70 -12.25 25.98
N THR A 195 -37.14 -13.19 26.83
CA THR A 195 -36.23 -14.00 27.65
C THR A 195 -35.41 -14.96 26.80
N SER A 196 -36.06 -15.65 25.85
CA SER A 196 -35.39 -16.60 24.95
C SER A 196 -34.42 -15.87 24.02
N LEU A 197 -34.80 -14.70 23.50
CA LEU A 197 -33.93 -13.93 22.62
C LEU A 197 -32.69 -13.38 23.35
N LYS A 198 -32.87 -12.98 24.61
CA LYS A 198 -31.76 -12.53 25.46
C LYS A 198 -30.75 -13.66 25.70
N GLU A 199 -31.22 -14.87 25.95
CA GLU A 199 -30.35 -16.05 26.06
C GLU A 199 -29.62 -16.33 24.75
N ASP A 200 -30.34 -16.35 23.62
CA ASP A 200 -29.77 -16.52 22.29
C ASP A 200 -28.71 -15.45 21.98
N PHE A 201 -28.93 -14.19 22.39
CA PHE A 201 -27.97 -13.10 22.26
C PHE A 201 -26.71 -13.32 23.12
N VAL A 202 -26.88 -13.80 24.36
CA VAL A 202 -25.75 -14.17 25.24
C VAL A 202 -24.95 -15.33 24.66
N PHE A 203 -25.58 -16.34 24.09
CA PHE A 203 -24.85 -17.46 23.48
C PHE A 203 -24.13 -17.08 22.18
N LEU A 204 -24.69 -16.15 21.40
CA LEU A 204 -23.98 -15.53 20.27
C LEU A 204 -22.74 -14.80 20.79
N LEU A 205 -22.88 -13.96 21.82
CA LEU A 205 -21.76 -13.22 22.44
C LEU A 205 -20.68 -14.14 23.01
N ASP A 206 -21.07 -15.24 23.66
CA ASP A 206 -20.17 -16.26 24.21
C ASP A 206 -19.56 -17.17 23.11
N LYS A 207 -19.80 -16.84 21.83
CA LYS A 207 -19.26 -17.51 20.63
C LYS A 207 -19.62 -19.00 20.55
N LYS A 208 -20.68 -19.42 21.25
CA LYS A 208 -21.19 -20.80 21.23
C LYS A 208 -22.04 -21.09 20.00
N TYR A 209 -22.69 -20.07 19.44
CA TYR A 209 -23.39 -20.17 18.16
C TYR A 209 -22.79 -19.25 17.11
N ILE A 210 -22.67 -19.77 15.88
CA ILE A 210 -22.24 -18.98 14.71
C ILE A 210 -23.44 -18.24 14.11
N SER A 211 -24.63 -18.85 14.18
CA SER A 211 -25.87 -18.26 13.70
C SER A 211 -27.09 -18.83 14.42
N ILE A 212 -28.18 -18.06 14.47
CA ILE A 212 -29.45 -18.43 15.08
C ILE A 212 -30.57 -18.16 14.08
N ASN A 213 -31.55 -19.06 14.00
CA ASN A 213 -32.78 -18.88 13.23
C ASN A 213 -33.99 -19.11 14.14
N ARG A 214 -34.91 -18.15 14.21
CA ARG A 214 -36.08 -18.18 15.10
C ARG A 214 -37.28 -17.48 14.47
N HIS A 215 -38.47 -17.93 14.87
CA HIS A 215 -39.70 -17.15 14.72
C HIS A 215 -39.93 -16.33 15.98
N ILE A 216 -40.21 -15.04 15.85
CA ILE A 216 -40.52 -14.14 16.95
C ILE A 216 -41.64 -13.17 16.59
N CYS A 217 -42.26 -12.62 17.62
CA CYS A 217 -43.19 -11.50 17.48
C CYS A 217 -42.51 -10.16 17.82
N MET A 218 -42.67 -9.16 16.96
CA MET A 218 -42.24 -7.78 17.23
C MET A 218 -43.41 -6.80 17.27
N ASN A 219 -43.24 -5.73 18.05
CA ASN A 219 -44.19 -4.64 18.13
C ASN A 219 -43.85 -3.54 17.13
N THR A 220 -44.81 -3.19 16.28
CA THR A 220 -44.73 -1.98 15.46
C THR A 220 -44.90 -0.72 16.31
N LYS A 221 -44.63 0.44 15.70
CA LYS A 221 -44.93 1.75 16.28
C LYS A 221 -46.39 1.89 16.72
N ASP A 222 -47.30 1.30 15.95
CA ASP A 222 -48.75 1.33 16.20
C ASP A 222 -49.18 0.27 17.25
N LYS A 223 -48.25 -0.46 17.86
CA LYS A 223 -48.49 -1.60 18.76
C LYS A 223 -49.20 -2.79 18.11
N GLU A 224 -49.17 -2.88 16.78
CA GLU A 224 -49.54 -4.11 16.07
C GLU A 224 -48.43 -5.15 16.18
N LEU A 225 -48.81 -6.42 16.26
CA LEU A 225 -47.90 -7.56 16.29
C LEU A 225 -47.58 -8.02 14.86
N ILE A 226 -46.29 -8.23 14.58
CA ILE A 226 -45.80 -8.81 13.33
C ILE A 226 -44.99 -10.06 13.66
N ASP A 227 -45.28 -11.13 12.93
CA ASP A 227 -44.59 -12.42 12.97
C ASP A 227 -43.35 -12.36 12.06
N LEU A 228 -42.16 -12.46 12.66
CA LEU A 228 -40.88 -12.34 11.97
C LEU A 228 -40.05 -13.61 12.09
N ASN A 229 -39.55 -14.08 10.97
CA ASN A 229 -38.48 -15.07 10.92
C ASN A 229 -37.13 -14.35 10.90
N ILE A 230 -36.33 -14.52 11.95
CA ILE A 230 -35.02 -13.88 12.09
C ILE A 230 -33.90 -14.86 11.89
N TYR A 231 -32.90 -14.45 11.14
CA TYR A 231 -31.59 -15.07 11.05
C TYR A 231 -30.51 -14.10 11.55
N ALA A 232 -29.82 -14.47 12.63
CA ALA A 232 -28.72 -13.68 13.18
C ALA A 232 -27.38 -14.38 12.97
N LYS A 233 -26.34 -13.66 12.56
CA LYS A 233 -24.97 -14.16 12.39
C LYS A 233 -23.95 -13.14 12.85
N ILE A 234 -22.89 -13.60 13.49
CA ILE A 234 -21.77 -12.75 13.91
C ILE A 234 -20.77 -12.57 12.76
N ILE A 235 -20.42 -11.33 12.49
CA ILE A 235 -19.35 -10.91 11.60
C ILE A 235 -18.17 -10.49 12.48
N LYS A 236 -17.10 -11.27 12.40
CA LYS A 236 -15.83 -10.96 13.08
C LYS A 236 -15.02 -10.00 12.23
N ASN A 237 -14.39 -9.03 12.88
CA ASN A 237 -13.37 -8.22 12.24
C ASN A 237 -12.00 -8.69 12.74
N GLU A 238 -11.15 -9.21 11.85
CA GLU A 238 -9.81 -9.68 12.23
C GLU A 238 -8.87 -8.54 12.68
N HIS A 239 -9.18 -7.30 12.28
CA HIS A 239 -8.31 -6.14 12.53
C HIS A 239 -8.85 -5.19 13.61
N THR A 240 -10.10 -5.35 14.07
CA THR A 240 -10.67 -4.51 15.14
C THR A 240 -11.41 -5.36 16.16
N PHE A 241 -11.34 -4.99 17.45
CA PHE A 241 -12.15 -5.58 18.53
C PHE A 241 -13.67 -5.39 18.40
N ALA A 242 -14.17 -4.80 17.29
CA ALA A 242 -15.59 -4.63 17.05
C ALA A 242 -16.16 -5.84 16.29
N ASP A 243 -16.71 -6.78 17.04
CA ASP A 243 -17.61 -7.79 16.48
C ASP A 243 -18.92 -7.06 16.04
N LYS A 244 -19.56 -7.49 14.94
CA LYS A 244 -20.88 -7.01 14.51
C LYS A 244 -21.85 -8.17 14.40
N ILE A 245 -23.15 -7.96 14.61
CA ILE A 245 -24.19 -8.94 14.29
C ILE A 245 -24.92 -8.47 13.04
N LEU A 246 -25.04 -9.35 12.05
CA LEU A 246 -26.00 -9.21 10.96
C LEU A 246 -27.27 -9.96 11.34
N VAL A 247 -28.38 -9.25 11.40
CA VAL A 247 -29.72 -9.79 11.63
C VAL A 247 -30.54 -9.57 10.37
N VAL A 248 -31.14 -10.63 9.86
CA VAL A 248 -32.03 -10.61 8.69
C VAL A 248 -33.42 -11.02 9.17
N CYS A 249 -34.42 -10.18 8.92
CA CYS A 249 -35.79 -10.31 9.40
C CYS A 249 -36.75 -10.42 8.22
N GLU A 250 -37.40 -11.57 8.07
CA GLU A 250 -38.44 -11.81 7.07
C GLU A 250 -39.82 -11.73 7.73
N ASP A 251 -40.70 -10.88 7.21
CA ASP A 251 -42.10 -10.83 7.64
C ASP A 251 -42.86 -12.02 7.08
N ILE A 252 -43.33 -12.90 7.97
CA ILE A 252 -44.09 -14.10 7.63
C ILE A 252 -45.56 -14.01 8.04
N THR A 253 -46.03 -12.84 8.48
CA THR A 253 -47.40 -12.62 8.97
C THR A 253 -48.44 -13.02 7.94
N GLN A 254 -48.25 -12.61 6.68
CA GLN A 254 -49.17 -12.97 5.59
C GLN A 254 -49.11 -14.46 5.27
N LYS A 255 -47.91 -15.05 5.31
CA LYS A 255 -47.70 -16.48 5.04
C LYS A 255 -48.42 -17.34 6.08
N LEU A 256 -48.25 -17.03 7.36
CA LEU A 256 -48.96 -17.73 8.44
C LEU A 256 -50.48 -17.58 8.33
N LYS A 257 -50.99 -16.38 7.98
CA LYS A 257 -52.42 -16.17 7.75
C LYS A 257 -52.97 -16.99 6.58
N ILE A 258 -52.20 -17.14 5.50
CA ILE A 258 -52.59 -17.96 4.34
C ILE A 258 -52.58 -19.44 4.73
N GLU A 259 -51.53 -19.92 5.39
CA GLU A 259 -51.43 -21.31 5.84
C GLU A 259 -52.55 -21.69 6.81
N GLN A 260 -52.92 -20.77 7.73
CA GLN A 260 -54.01 -20.98 8.66
C GLN A 260 -55.37 -21.07 7.94
N LYS A 261 -55.65 -20.15 7.01
CA LYS A 261 -56.87 -20.18 6.19
C LYS A 261 -56.95 -21.44 5.33
N GLN A 262 -55.82 -21.93 4.83
CA GLN A 262 -55.76 -23.17 4.06
C GLN A 262 -56.12 -24.38 4.92
N LYS A 263 -55.57 -24.49 6.14
CA LYS A 263 -55.93 -25.56 7.09
C LYS A 263 -57.42 -25.54 7.45
N GLU A 264 -58.00 -24.36 7.64
CA GLU A 264 -59.43 -24.21 7.91
C GLU A 264 -60.29 -24.66 6.71
N HIS A 265 -59.91 -24.25 5.49
CA HIS A 265 -60.57 -24.68 4.26
C HIS A 265 -60.49 -26.21 4.10
N ASP A 266 -59.31 -26.80 4.24
CA ASP A 266 -59.11 -28.25 4.12
C ASP A 266 -59.97 -29.03 5.11
N MET A 267 -60.07 -28.54 6.35
CA MET A 267 -60.95 -29.12 7.37
C MET A 267 -62.44 -29.02 6.98
N MET A 268 -62.86 -27.89 6.41
CA MET A 268 -64.23 -27.71 5.92
C MET A 268 -64.55 -28.64 4.73
N MET A 269 -63.63 -28.79 3.79
CA MET A 269 -63.79 -29.70 2.64
C MET A 269 -63.84 -31.16 3.08
N PHE A 270 -63.04 -31.53 4.07
CA PHE A 270 -63.12 -32.86 4.67
C PHE A 270 -64.51 -33.12 5.28
N GLN A 271 -65.09 -32.15 5.98
CA GLN A 271 -66.45 -32.25 6.50
C GLN A 271 -67.52 -32.33 5.38
N GLN A 272 -67.41 -31.52 4.33
CA GLN A 272 -68.34 -31.56 3.19
C GLN A 272 -68.29 -32.90 2.45
N SER A 273 -67.08 -33.41 2.20
CA SER A 273 -66.88 -34.74 1.60
C SER A 273 -67.53 -35.84 2.43
N LYS A 274 -67.34 -35.79 3.76
CA LYS A 274 -67.99 -36.73 4.70
C LYS A 274 -69.52 -36.65 4.64
N MET A 275 -70.09 -35.43 4.63
CA MET A 275 -71.53 -35.24 4.52
C MET A 275 -72.09 -35.70 3.17
N ALA A 276 -71.38 -35.44 2.07
CA ALA A 276 -71.77 -35.89 0.73
C ALA A 276 -71.80 -37.42 0.65
N MET A 277 -70.76 -38.11 1.15
CA MET A 277 -70.73 -39.57 1.24
C MET A 277 -71.87 -40.11 2.12
N MET A 278 -72.14 -39.49 3.28
CA MET A 278 -73.29 -39.86 4.11
C MET A 278 -74.62 -39.61 3.40
N GLY A 279 -74.75 -38.53 2.62
CA GLY A 279 -75.93 -38.23 1.82
C GLY A 279 -76.17 -39.26 0.70
N GLU A 280 -75.13 -39.65 -0.02
CA GLU A 280 -75.17 -40.74 -1.00
C GLU A 280 -75.54 -42.07 -0.33
N MET A 281 -74.94 -42.37 0.83
CA MET A 281 -75.23 -43.57 1.60
C MET A 281 -76.69 -43.58 2.09
N ILE A 282 -77.19 -42.47 2.65
CA ILE A 282 -78.59 -42.32 3.08
C ILE A 282 -79.53 -42.43 1.88
N GLY A 283 -79.18 -41.85 0.74
CA GLY A 283 -79.94 -41.99 -0.51
C GLY A 283 -80.03 -43.45 -0.95
N SER A 284 -78.91 -44.17 -0.94
CA SER A 284 -78.86 -45.61 -1.26
C SER A 284 -79.70 -46.45 -0.28
N ILE A 285 -79.65 -46.13 1.03
CA ILE A 285 -80.46 -46.76 2.06
C ILE A 285 -81.94 -46.46 1.80
N GLY A 286 -82.32 -45.20 1.56
CA GLY A 286 -83.70 -44.81 1.26
C GLY A 286 -84.26 -45.54 0.04
N HIS A 287 -83.45 -45.71 -1.01
CA HIS A 287 -83.80 -46.55 -2.15
C HIS A 287 -83.99 -48.02 -1.77
N GLN A 288 -83.09 -48.60 -0.96
CA GLN A 288 -83.23 -49.97 -0.46
C GLN A 288 -84.47 -50.16 0.43
N TRP A 289 -84.92 -49.15 1.17
CA TRP A 289 -86.12 -49.22 2.00
C TRP A 289 -87.42 -49.11 1.20
N LYS A 290 -87.42 -48.37 0.09
CA LYS A 290 -88.57 -48.32 -0.82
C LYS A 290 -88.86 -49.67 -1.48
N GLN A 291 -87.84 -50.47 -1.74
CA GLN A 291 -88.00 -51.79 -2.37
C GLN A 291 -88.95 -52.73 -1.59
N PRO A 292 -88.72 -53.07 -0.30
CA PRO A 292 -89.61 -53.93 0.46
C PRO A 292 -90.98 -53.27 0.73
N LEU A 293 -91.02 -51.95 0.90
CA LEU A 293 -92.28 -51.23 1.10
C LEU A 293 -93.18 -51.34 -0.14
N ASN A 294 -92.62 -51.19 -1.34
CA ASN A 294 -93.36 -51.36 -2.59
C ASN A 294 -93.89 -52.78 -2.73
N VAL A 295 -93.12 -53.80 -2.31
CA VAL A 295 -93.58 -55.19 -2.28
C VAL A 295 -94.76 -55.36 -1.32
N LEU A 296 -94.69 -54.80 -0.11
CA LEU A 296 -95.79 -54.83 0.86
C LEU A 296 -97.04 -54.13 0.33
N ILE A 297 -96.89 -52.95 -0.29
CA ILE A 297 -98.00 -52.22 -0.90
C ILE A 297 -98.65 -53.05 -2.02
N LEU A 298 -97.85 -53.67 -2.89
CA LEU A 298 -98.34 -54.57 -3.94
C LEU A 298 -99.10 -55.77 -3.35
N MET A 299 -98.61 -56.37 -2.26
CA MET A 299 -99.31 -57.45 -1.55
C MET A 299 -100.65 -56.99 -0.98
N ILE A 300 -100.69 -55.82 -0.33
CA ILE A 300 -101.92 -55.25 0.25
C ILE A 300 -102.94 -54.93 -0.85
N VAL A 301 -102.51 -54.33 -1.96
CA VAL A 301 -103.38 -54.04 -3.12
C VAL A 301 -103.92 -55.34 -3.71
N GLY A 302 -103.07 -56.36 -3.87
CA GLY A 302 -103.50 -57.68 -4.33
C GLY A 302 -104.55 -58.33 -3.41
N LEU A 303 -104.38 -58.21 -2.09
CA LEU A 303 -105.35 -58.69 -1.09
C LEU A 303 -106.68 -57.93 -1.16
N ASN A 304 -106.65 -56.62 -1.42
CA ASN A 304 -107.87 -55.84 -1.60
C ASN A 304 -108.61 -56.20 -2.89
N CYS A 305 -107.91 -56.41 -4.01
CA CYS A 305 -108.53 -56.86 -5.25
C CYS A 305 -109.19 -58.24 -5.09
N SER A 306 -108.52 -59.18 -4.42
CA SER A 306 -109.10 -60.50 -4.15
C SER A 306 -110.29 -60.47 -3.17
N ASN A 307 -110.32 -59.52 -2.22
CA ASN A 307 -111.50 -59.26 -1.38
C ASN A 307 -112.67 -58.62 -2.16
N LEU A 308 -112.38 -57.74 -3.13
CA LEU A 308 -113.38 -57.15 -4.03
C LEU A 308 -113.97 -58.21 -4.96
N ASP A 309 -113.16 -59.13 -5.49
CA ASP A 309 -113.65 -60.25 -6.30
C ASP A 309 -114.51 -61.23 -5.47
N ASN A 310 -114.09 -61.55 -4.23
CA ASN A 310 -114.88 -62.40 -3.32
C ASN A 310 -116.21 -61.76 -2.86
N THR A 311 -116.32 -60.43 -2.83
CA THR A 311 -117.57 -59.74 -2.50
C THR A 311 -118.53 -59.67 -3.70
N ILE A 312 -117.99 -59.58 -4.91
CA ILE A 312 -118.77 -59.65 -6.16
C ILE A 312 -119.29 -61.08 -6.41
N ASP A 313 -118.50 -62.12 -6.12
CA ASP A 313 -118.93 -63.51 -6.28
C ASP A 313 -120.00 -63.92 -5.25
N ASN A 314 -119.94 -63.37 -4.03
CA ASN A 314 -120.96 -63.59 -3.00
C ASN A 314 -122.29 -62.86 -3.27
N GLN A 315 -122.31 -61.84 -4.13
CA GLN A 315 -123.56 -61.19 -4.58
C GLN A 315 -124.20 -61.86 -5.80
N LYS A 316 -123.45 -62.67 -6.56
CA LYS A 316 -124.00 -63.46 -7.68
C LYS A 316 -124.64 -64.80 -7.27
N ASN A 317 -124.41 -65.25 -6.03
CA ASN A 317 -124.95 -66.51 -5.48
C ASN A 317 -126.12 -66.31 -4.49
N ARG A 318 -126.93 -65.24 -4.66
CA ARG A 318 -128.19 -65.04 -3.92
C ARG A 318 -129.38 -64.88 -4.84
#